data_AF-A0A2S7T951-F1
#
_entry.id   AF-A0A2S7T951-F1
#
_cell.length_a   1.000
_cell.length_b   1.000
_cell.length_c   1.000
_cell.angle_alpha   90.00
_cell.angle_beta   90.00
_cell.angle_gamma   90.00
#
_symmetry.space_group_name_H-M   'P 1'
#
loop_
_entity.id
_entity.type
_entity.pdbx_description
1 polymer ?
#
loop_
_entity_poly.entity_id
_entity_poly.type
_entity_poly.pdbx_seq_one_letter_code
_entity_poly.pdbx_strand_id
1 'polypeptide(L)'
;MEKTDSFMRYLARCKAPENSRHLYAGRSRAVQVRKHNLRQYLCQFAKSSPEVLLVGEAPGYRGCGTTGIPFTSERLLEEHSFFKQGDYQFNSKGVPHSESSATIVWEVISSLNTLPLLWNSYPFHPHQVNDPMSNRAPNEEELALGKRVLVRLMKTYSPQGVIAIGKKAEKQLRAMNLDFEAVRHPSFGGKTDFQQGLIKLLGK
;
A
#
# COMPACT_ATOMS: atom_id res chain seq x y z
N MET A 1 2.43 -14.11 13.77
CA MET A 1 1.29 -14.37 12.86
C MET A 1 -0.02 -13.84 13.43
N GLU A 2 -0.32 -14.09 14.71
CA GLU A 2 -1.58 -13.64 15.36
C GLU A 2 -1.88 -12.14 15.21
N LYS A 3 -0.88 -11.27 15.33
CA LYS A 3 -1.05 -9.82 15.15
C LYS A 3 -1.49 -9.43 13.73
N THR A 4 -0.94 -10.08 12.71
CA THR A 4 -1.35 -9.89 11.30
C THR A 4 -2.80 -10.34 11.11
N ASP A 5 -3.16 -11.51 11.64
CA ASP A 5 -4.53 -12.04 11.52
C ASP A 5 -5.56 -11.18 12.28
N SER A 6 -5.16 -10.58 13.41
CA SER A 6 -5.96 -9.58 14.13
C SER A 6 -6.16 -8.31 13.31
N PHE A 7 -5.09 -7.77 12.71
CA PHE A 7 -5.17 -6.61 11.83
C PHE A 7 -6.04 -6.87 10.59
N MET A 8 -5.88 -8.02 9.94
CA MET A 8 -6.67 -8.42 8.77
C MET A 8 -8.17 -8.54 9.11
N ARG A 9 -8.52 -9.11 10.28
CA ARG A 9 -9.90 -9.17 10.76
C ARG A 9 -10.49 -7.78 11.01
N TYR A 10 -9.70 -6.87 11.59
CA TYR A 10 -10.12 -5.49 11.79
C TYR A 10 -10.36 -4.77 10.46
N LEU A 11 -9.41 -4.90 9.52
CA LEU A 11 -9.51 -4.29 8.19
C LEU A 11 -10.73 -4.78 7.42
N ALA A 12 -11.02 -6.09 7.44
CA ALA A 12 -12.16 -6.68 6.75
C ALA A 12 -13.54 -6.33 7.35
N ARG A 13 -13.58 -5.78 8.57
CA ARG A 13 -14.82 -5.33 9.24
C ARG A 13 -15.12 -3.85 9.02
N CYS A 14 -14.17 -3.09 8.48
CA CYS A 14 -14.40 -1.70 8.14
C CYS A 14 -15.46 -1.60 7.02
N LYS A 15 -16.25 -0.53 7.03
CA LYS A 15 -17.24 -0.26 5.98
C LYS A 15 -16.64 0.76 5.02
N ALA A 16 -16.45 0.37 3.76
CA ALA A 16 -16.04 1.32 2.73
C ALA A 16 -17.21 2.28 2.44
N PRO A 17 -16.97 3.60 2.34
CA PRO A 17 -17.96 4.57 1.88
C PRO A 17 -18.44 4.29 0.45
N GLU A 18 -19.48 5.01 0.02
CA GLU A 18 -19.97 4.92 -1.35
C GLU A 18 -18.88 5.24 -2.39
N ASN A 19 -19.00 4.67 -3.58
CA ASN A 19 -18.02 4.82 -4.67
C ASN A 19 -16.59 4.46 -4.25
N SER A 20 -16.49 3.47 -3.35
CA SER A 20 -15.25 2.89 -2.93
C SER A 20 -15.32 1.37 -2.85
N ARG A 21 -14.39 0.70 -3.50
CA ARG A 21 -14.31 -0.76 -3.51
C ARG A 21 -13.52 -1.26 -2.31
N HIS A 22 -14.23 -1.91 -1.39
CA HIS A 22 -13.59 -2.63 -0.29
C HIS A 22 -12.79 -3.83 -0.82
N LEU A 23 -11.46 -3.75 -0.77
CA LEU A 23 -10.60 -4.76 -1.37
C LEU A 23 -10.63 -6.11 -0.63
N TYR A 24 -10.90 -6.08 0.69
CA TYR A 24 -10.72 -7.23 1.59
C TYR A 24 -12.00 -7.78 2.24
N ALA A 25 -13.18 -7.40 1.75
CA ALA A 25 -14.48 -7.83 2.30
C ALA A 25 -15.29 -8.56 1.22
N GLY A 26 -16.03 -9.61 1.62
CA GLY A 26 -16.80 -10.46 0.72
C GLY A 26 -16.23 -11.87 0.53
N ARG A 27 -16.88 -12.66 -0.32
CA ARG A 27 -16.58 -14.09 -0.54
C ARG A 27 -16.05 -14.42 -1.95
N SER A 28 -15.94 -13.45 -2.85
CA SER A 28 -15.46 -13.70 -4.21
C SER A 28 -14.01 -14.17 -4.23
N ARG A 29 -13.63 -14.94 -5.26
CA ARG A 29 -12.24 -15.38 -5.47
C ARG A 29 -11.27 -14.21 -5.41
N ALA A 30 -11.61 -13.10 -6.07
CA ALA A 30 -10.76 -11.92 -6.11
C ALA A 30 -10.49 -11.31 -4.72
N VAL A 31 -11.50 -11.32 -3.84
CA VAL A 31 -11.32 -10.89 -2.45
C VAL A 31 -10.43 -11.86 -1.68
N GLN A 32 -10.60 -13.18 -1.86
CA GLN A 32 -9.75 -14.16 -1.18
C GLN A 32 -8.29 -14.06 -1.60
N VAL A 33 -8.01 -13.89 -2.90
CA VAL A 33 -6.67 -13.64 -3.43
C VAL A 33 -6.05 -12.40 -2.79
N ARG A 34 -6.76 -11.27 -2.76
CA ARG A 34 -6.25 -10.04 -2.14
C ARG A 34 -5.98 -10.19 -0.65
N LYS A 35 -6.84 -10.91 0.08
CA LYS A 35 -6.64 -11.19 1.51
C LYS A 35 -5.43 -12.09 1.74
N HIS A 36 -5.28 -13.15 0.93
CA HIS A 36 -4.14 -14.06 0.99
C HIS A 36 -2.84 -13.31 0.74
N ASN A 37 -2.77 -12.58 -0.37
CA ASN A 37 -1.60 -11.79 -0.75
C ASN A 37 -1.22 -10.75 0.31
N LEU A 38 -2.18 -9.97 0.79
CA LEU A 38 -1.91 -8.97 1.82
C LEU A 38 -1.44 -9.63 3.13
N ARG A 39 -2.03 -10.77 3.50
CA ARG A 39 -1.60 -11.53 4.67
C ARG A 39 -0.17 -12.04 4.53
N GLN A 40 0.19 -12.62 3.39
CA GLN A 40 1.56 -13.08 3.11
C GLN A 40 2.54 -11.92 3.24
N TYR A 41 2.26 -10.81 2.57
CA TYR A 41 3.05 -9.57 2.62
C TYR A 41 3.27 -9.10 4.07
N LEU A 42 2.20 -8.89 4.82
CA LEU A 42 2.27 -8.39 6.20
C LEU A 42 2.91 -9.38 7.17
N CYS A 43 2.81 -10.70 6.91
CA CYS A 43 3.49 -11.71 7.72
C CYS A 43 5.01 -11.66 7.56
N GLN A 44 5.55 -11.20 6.43
CA GLN A 44 7.00 -11.00 6.28
C GLN A 44 7.48 -9.89 7.23
N PHE A 45 6.77 -8.76 7.27
CA PHE A 45 7.07 -7.64 8.19
C PHE A 45 6.78 -7.95 9.67
N ALA A 46 5.87 -8.87 9.95
CA ALA A 46 5.64 -9.32 11.31
C ALA A 46 6.86 -10.07 11.91
N LYS A 47 7.74 -10.62 11.05
CA LYS A 47 8.96 -11.33 11.46
C LYS A 47 10.16 -10.38 11.59
N SER A 48 10.27 -9.39 10.71
CA SER A 48 11.43 -8.48 10.65
C SER A 48 11.26 -7.18 11.42
N SER A 49 10.02 -6.76 11.75
CA SER A 49 9.68 -5.45 12.33
C SER A 49 10.20 -4.27 11.49
N PRO A 50 9.37 -3.65 10.63
CA PRO A 50 9.84 -2.59 9.74
C PRO A 50 10.29 -1.36 10.52
N GLU A 51 11.48 -0.85 10.22
CA GLU A 51 11.95 0.43 10.79
C GLU A 51 11.12 1.61 10.28
N VAL A 52 10.69 1.57 9.03
CA VAL A 52 9.99 2.67 8.37
C VAL A 52 8.71 2.22 7.70
N LEU A 53 7.69 3.06 7.77
CA LEU A 53 6.44 2.94 7.04
C LEU A 53 6.36 4.01 5.93
N LEU A 54 6.33 3.58 4.68
CA LEU A 54 6.04 4.44 3.53
C LEU A 54 4.52 4.47 3.27
N VAL A 55 3.96 5.67 3.13
CA VAL A 55 2.52 5.89 2.97
C VAL A 55 2.21 6.58 1.65
N GLY A 56 1.43 5.91 0.81
CA GLY A 56 0.82 6.46 -0.40
C GLY A 56 -0.57 7.05 -0.19
N GLU A 57 -1.21 7.49 -1.27
CA GLU A 57 -2.57 8.03 -1.24
C GLU A 57 -3.63 6.93 -1.11
N ALA A 58 -3.84 6.15 -2.16
CA ALA A 58 -4.86 5.12 -2.22
C ALA A 58 -4.48 4.04 -3.26
N PRO A 59 -4.99 2.80 -3.09
CA PRO A 59 -4.91 1.76 -4.10
C PRO A 59 -5.37 2.22 -5.49
N GLY A 60 -4.51 2.07 -6.51
CA GLY A 60 -4.91 2.16 -7.91
C GLY A 60 -5.62 0.88 -8.37
N TYR A 61 -6.55 0.98 -9.33
CA TYR A 61 -7.36 -0.17 -9.74
C TYR A 61 -6.56 -1.30 -10.42
N ARG A 62 -5.45 -0.99 -11.12
CA ARG A 62 -4.61 -1.97 -11.87
C ARG A 62 -3.54 -2.64 -11.02
N GLY A 63 -3.10 -2.00 -9.93
CA GLY A 63 -2.05 -2.52 -9.05
C GLY A 63 -2.63 -3.09 -7.77
N CYS A 64 -2.56 -2.32 -6.68
CA CYS A 64 -3.06 -2.71 -5.36
C CYS A 64 -4.54 -3.13 -5.38
N GLY A 65 -5.37 -2.51 -6.24
CA GLY A 65 -6.76 -2.91 -6.44
C GLY A 65 -6.93 -4.35 -6.95
N THR A 66 -5.94 -4.89 -7.65
CA THR A 66 -5.91 -6.27 -8.16
C THR A 66 -5.22 -7.20 -7.17
N THR A 67 -4.02 -6.84 -6.69
CA THR A 67 -3.16 -7.71 -5.86
C THR A 67 -3.53 -7.71 -4.39
N GLY A 68 -4.11 -6.62 -3.89
CA GLY A 68 -4.36 -6.39 -2.47
C GLY A 68 -3.16 -5.84 -1.69
N ILE A 69 -1.99 -5.67 -2.33
CA ILE A 69 -0.76 -5.20 -1.67
C ILE A 69 -0.47 -3.76 -2.10
N PRO A 70 -0.21 -2.83 -1.16
CA PRO A 70 0.14 -1.44 -1.49
C PRO A 70 1.34 -1.36 -2.43
N PHE A 71 1.25 -0.50 -3.46
CA PHE A 71 2.30 -0.32 -4.48
C PHE A 71 2.76 -1.63 -5.14
N THR A 72 1.85 -2.55 -5.43
CA THR A 72 2.21 -3.83 -6.06
C THR A 72 1.23 -4.21 -7.16
N SER A 73 1.74 -4.41 -8.36
CA SER A 73 1.02 -5.01 -9.48
C SER A 73 1.34 -6.50 -9.60
N GLU A 74 0.55 -7.25 -10.37
CA GLU A 74 0.81 -8.69 -10.55
C GLU A 74 2.15 -8.96 -11.23
N ARG A 75 2.58 -8.10 -12.16
CA ARG A 75 3.93 -8.19 -12.73
C ARG A 75 5.03 -8.13 -11.66
N LEU A 76 4.88 -7.28 -10.64
CA LEU A 76 5.82 -7.24 -9.52
C LEU A 76 5.79 -8.53 -8.69
N LEU A 77 4.61 -9.12 -8.47
CA LEU A 77 4.50 -10.40 -7.77
C LEU A 77 5.27 -11.51 -8.49
N GLU A 78 5.26 -11.51 -9.82
CA GLU A 78 5.94 -12.48 -10.67
C GLU A 78 7.46 -12.25 -10.75
N GLU A 79 7.89 -11.02 -10.98
CA GLU A 79 9.26 -10.73 -11.38
C GLU A 79 10.20 -10.38 -10.20
N HIS A 80 9.69 -9.73 -9.15
CA HIS A 80 10.52 -9.10 -8.14
C HIS A 80 10.95 -10.07 -7.03
N SER A 81 12.23 -10.03 -6.66
CA SER A 81 12.88 -10.98 -5.74
C SER A 81 12.19 -11.09 -4.37
N PHE A 82 11.75 -9.97 -3.81
CA PHE A 82 10.99 -9.93 -2.56
C PHE A 82 9.73 -10.82 -2.59
N PHE A 83 8.99 -10.81 -3.71
CA PHE A 83 7.75 -11.57 -3.82
C PHE A 83 7.97 -13.03 -4.18
N LYS A 84 9.06 -13.37 -4.90
CA LYS A 84 9.39 -14.77 -5.26
C LYS A 84 9.57 -15.70 -4.07
N GLN A 85 9.82 -15.17 -2.88
CA GLN A 85 9.97 -15.96 -1.65
C GLN A 85 8.63 -16.30 -0.98
N GLY A 86 7.51 -15.74 -1.45
CA GLY A 86 6.17 -15.96 -0.89
C GLY A 86 5.24 -16.68 -1.86
N ASP A 87 4.23 -17.32 -1.30
CA ASP A 87 3.13 -17.92 -2.06
C ASP A 87 2.08 -16.84 -2.39
N TYR A 88 2.32 -16.07 -3.46
CA TYR A 88 1.40 -15.03 -3.94
C TYR A 88 0.50 -15.55 -5.07
N GLN A 89 -0.75 -15.10 -5.06
CA GLN A 89 -1.78 -15.53 -6.00
C GLN A 89 -2.15 -14.42 -6.99
N PHE A 90 -2.58 -14.85 -8.18
CA PHE A 90 -2.95 -13.97 -9.29
C PHE A 90 -4.47 -13.99 -9.51
N ASN A 91 -5.03 -12.83 -9.81
CA ASN A 91 -6.41 -12.63 -10.23
C ASN A 91 -6.57 -12.62 -11.75
N SER A 92 -5.56 -12.14 -12.49
CA SER A 92 -5.60 -12.15 -13.95
C SER A 92 -5.38 -13.56 -14.50
N LYS A 93 -6.05 -13.87 -15.63
CA LYS A 93 -5.92 -15.15 -16.35
C LYS A 93 -4.97 -15.07 -17.56
N GLY A 94 -4.19 -14.00 -17.67
CA GLY A 94 -3.31 -13.71 -18.80
C GLY A 94 -2.09 -12.92 -18.35
N VAL A 95 -1.48 -12.15 -19.27
CA VAL A 95 -0.26 -11.39 -18.99
C VAL A 95 -0.45 -10.46 -17.78
N PRO A 96 0.37 -10.59 -16.72
CA PRO A 96 0.28 -9.76 -15.54
C PRO A 96 0.39 -8.26 -15.86
N HIS A 97 -0.52 -7.47 -15.32
CA HIS A 97 -0.49 -6.03 -15.52
C HIS A 97 0.65 -5.36 -14.75
N SER A 98 1.24 -4.32 -15.35
CA SER A 98 2.22 -3.43 -14.73
C SER A 98 1.56 -2.13 -14.22
N GLU A 99 2.14 -1.57 -13.17
CA GLU A 99 1.85 -0.22 -12.69
C GLU A 99 3.16 0.54 -12.52
N SER A 100 3.39 1.57 -13.33
CA SER A 100 4.69 2.26 -13.42
C SER A 100 5.18 2.81 -12.09
N SER A 101 4.28 3.40 -11.28
CA SER A 101 4.65 3.95 -9.97
C SER A 101 5.07 2.84 -9.01
N ALA A 102 4.34 1.73 -8.97
CA ALA A 102 4.68 0.57 -8.14
C ALA A 102 6.05 -0.01 -8.53
N THR A 103 6.31 -0.18 -9.83
CA THR A 103 7.59 -0.68 -10.33
C THR A 103 8.75 0.20 -9.86
N ILE A 104 8.64 1.52 -10.02
CA ILE A 104 9.69 2.45 -9.59
C ILE A 104 9.89 2.41 -8.06
N VAL A 105 8.80 2.34 -7.27
CA VAL A 105 8.89 2.25 -5.81
C VAL A 105 9.72 1.03 -5.40
N TRP A 106 9.42 -0.14 -5.95
CA TRP A 106 10.12 -1.39 -5.61
C TRP A 106 11.56 -1.45 -6.16
N GLU A 107 11.82 -0.88 -7.34
CA GLU A 107 13.19 -0.72 -7.86
C GLU A 107 14.06 0.10 -6.91
N VAL A 108 13.55 1.24 -6.42
CA VAL A 108 14.30 2.09 -5.49
C VAL A 108 14.49 1.39 -4.16
N ILE A 109 13.44 0.75 -3.60
CA ILE A 109 13.54 0.00 -2.34
C ILE A 109 14.60 -1.10 -2.42
N SER A 110 14.69 -1.80 -3.56
CA SER A 110 15.70 -2.84 -3.76
C SER A 110 17.14 -2.32 -3.77
N SER A 111 17.34 -1.02 -3.96
CA SER A 111 18.65 -0.36 -3.88
C SER A 111 19.00 0.11 -2.46
N LEU A 112 18.08 0.00 -1.50
CA LEU A 112 18.28 0.40 -0.11
C LEU A 112 18.68 -0.81 0.75
N ASN A 113 19.40 -0.54 1.83
CA ASN A 113 19.72 -1.55 2.84
C ASN A 113 18.54 -1.84 3.79
N THR A 114 17.55 -0.95 3.83
CA THR A 114 16.37 -1.06 4.68
C THR A 114 15.15 -1.41 3.84
N LEU A 115 14.34 -2.37 4.31
CA LEU A 115 13.08 -2.75 3.70
C LEU A 115 11.90 -2.07 4.43
N PRO A 116 11.34 -0.97 3.90
CA PRO A 116 10.20 -0.30 4.51
C PRO A 116 8.90 -1.09 4.30
N LEU A 117 7.98 -1.00 5.26
CA LEU A 117 6.60 -1.42 5.08
C LEU A 117 5.88 -0.38 4.21
N LEU A 118 5.11 -0.83 3.23
CA LEU A 118 4.31 0.02 2.34
C LEU A 118 2.84 -0.02 2.76
N TRP A 119 2.21 1.15 2.80
CA TRP A 119 0.78 1.28 3.05
C TRP A 119 0.18 2.47 2.27
N ASN A 120 -1.15 2.57 2.27
CA ASN A 120 -1.87 3.72 1.73
C ASN A 120 -2.65 4.42 2.85
N SER A 121 -2.68 5.76 2.83
CA SER A 121 -3.42 6.54 3.82
C SER A 121 -4.91 6.18 3.82
N TYR A 122 -5.47 5.86 2.64
CA TYR A 122 -6.76 5.20 2.48
C TYR A 122 -6.57 3.75 1.98
N PRO A 123 -7.05 2.72 2.70
CA PRO A 123 -6.71 1.33 2.40
C PRO A 123 -7.59 0.68 1.31
N PHE A 124 -8.62 1.37 0.82
CA PHE A 124 -9.55 0.85 -0.19
C PHE A 124 -9.45 1.65 -1.48
N HIS A 125 -10.11 1.19 -2.55
CA HIS A 125 -9.98 1.83 -3.84
C HIS A 125 -11.14 2.82 -4.09
N PRO A 126 -10.91 4.14 -3.99
CA PRO A 126 -11.90 5.16 -4.33
C PRO A 126 -11.96 5.33 -5.85
N HIS A 127 -13.18 5.43 -6.37
CA HIS A 127 -13.41 5.58 -7.80
C HIS A 127 -14.46 6.66 -8.07
N GLN A 128 -14.60 7.04 -9.34
CA GLN A 128 -15.67 7.94 -9.77
C GLN A 128 -17.02 7.21 -9.72
N VAL A 129 -18.10 7.99 -9.61
CA VAL A 129 -19.46 7.47 -9.67
C VAL A 129 -19.66 6.74 -10.99
N ASN A 130 -20.24 5.54 -10.95
CA ASN A 130 -20.50 4.69 -12.11
C ASN A 130 -19.25 4.20 -12.90
N ASP A 131 -18.03 4.48 -12.44
CA ASP A 131 -16.80 3.95 -13.06
C ASP A 131 -15.85 3.32 -12.01
N PRO A 132 -16.05 2.04 -11.67
CA PRO A 132 -15.19 1.30 -10.74
C PRO A 132 -13.75 1.07 -11.21
N MET A 133 -13.41 1.45 -12.45
CA MET A 133 -12.09 1.28 -13.07
C MET A 133 -11.36 2.61 -13.25
N SER A 134 -11.79 3.64 -12.50
CA SER A 134 -11.15 4.95 -12.41
C SER A 134 -10.43 5.13 -11.09
N ASN A 135 -9.41 5.99 -11.07
CA ASN A 135 -8.77 6.43 -9.84
C ASN A 135 -9.32 7.79 -9.44
N ARG A 136 -9.72 7.95 -8.17
CA ARG A 136 -10.10 9.24 -7.56
C ARG A 136 -9.26 9.48 -6.31
N ALA A 137 -9.08 10.75 -5.90
CA ALA A 137 -8.52 11.05 -4.59
C ALA A 137 -9.54 10.74 -3.46
N PRO A 138 -9.12 10.18 -2.30
CA PRO A 138 -10.01 9.98 -1.16
C PRO A 138 -10.64 11.30 -0.67
N ASN A 139 -11.91 11.24 -0.26
CA ASN A 139 -12.63 12.33 0.40
C ASN A 139 -12.38 12.32 1.93
N GLU A 140 -12.95 13.28 2.65
CA GLU A 140 -12.72 13.42 4.10
C GLU A 140 -13.20 12.22 4.93
N GLU A 141 -14.34 11.62 4.60
CA GLU A 141 -14.85 10.43 5.28
C GLU A 141 -13.93 9.21 5.06
N GLU A 142 -13.48 9.01 3.82
CA GLU A 142 -12.52 7.98 3.43
C GLU A 142 -11.19 8.18 4.18
N LEU A 143 -10.71 9.42 4.33
CA LEU A 143 -9.51 9.74 5.09
C LEU A 143 -9.67 9.51 6.60
N ALA A 144 -10.83 9.82 7.18
CA ALA A 144 -11.11 9.54 8.58
C ALA A 144 -11.11 8.03 8.86
N LEU A 145 -11.64 7.22 7.94
CA LEU A 145 -11.50 5.75 7.99
C LEU A 145 -10.04 5.35 7.86
N GLY A 146 -9.35 5.89 6.86
CA GLY A 146 -7.94 5.63 6.61
C GLY A 146 -7.06 5.86 7.83
N LYS A 147 -7.24 6.98 8.54
CA LYS A 147 -6.56 7.31 9.81
C LYS A 147 -6.71 6.20 10.85
N ARG A 148 -7.94 5.72 11.07
CA ARG A 148 -8.21 4.65 12.06
C ARG A 148 -7.48 3.36 11.70
N VAL A 149 -7.43 3.01 10.42
CA VAL A 149 -6.71 1.82 9.93
C VAL A 149 -5.20 2.00 10.04
N LEU A 150 -4.68 3.17 9.63
CA LEU A 150 -3.25 3.49 9.69
C LEU A 150 -2.73 3.48 11.13
N VAL A 151 -3.44 4.08 12.08
CA VAL A 151 -3.09 4.03 13.52
C VAL A 151 -3.07 2.59 14.04
N ARG A 152 -4.02 1.74 13.61
CA ARG A 152 -4.02 0.32 13.99
C ARG A 152 -2.82 -0.42 13.38
N LEU A 153 -2.46 -0.13 12.13
CA LEU A 153 -1.28 -0.69 11.46
C LEU A 153 -0.01 -0.31 12.22
N MET A 154 0.18 0.97 12.52
CA MET A 154 1.34 1.47 13.26
C MET A 154 1.44 0.81 14.65
N LYS A 155 0.33 0.63 15.37
CA LYS A 155 0.33 -0.13 16.63
C LYS A 155 0.67 -1.61 16.48
N THR A 156 0.45 -2.19 15.29
CA THR A 156 0.68 -3.62 15.03
C THR A 156 2.13 -3.91 14.64
N TYR A 157 2.74 -3.02 13.86
CA TYR A 157 4.08 -3.21 13.29
C TYR A 157 5.14 -2.29 13.90
N SER A 158 4.72 -1.28 14.68
CA SER A 158 5.57 -0.35 15.42
C SER A 158 6.73 0.24 14.60
N PRO A 159 6.46 0.84 13.42
CA PRO A 159 7.50 1.52 12.67
C PRO A 159 8.07 2.69 13.48
N GLN A 160 9.38 2.92 13.36
CA GLN A 160 10.09 4.01 14.04
C GLN A 160 9.92 5.35 13.30
N GLY A 161 9.68 5.31 11.99
CA GLY A 161 9.45 6.50 11.17
C GLY A 161 8.34 6.30 10.14
N VAL A 162 7.70 7.39 9.74
CA VAL A 162 6.71 7.43 8.67
C VAL A 162 7.21 8.35 7.56
N ILE A 163 7.10 7.91 6.31
CA ILE A 163 7.47 8.71 5.14
C ILE A 163 6.27 8.78 4.18
N ALA A 164 5.79 9.98 3.89
CA ALA A 164 4.76 10.23 2.87
C ALA A 164 5.36 10.19 1.46
N ILE A 165 4.71 9.47 0.56
CA ILE A 165 5.04 9.44 -0.87
C ILE A 165 4.11 10.42 -1.61
N GLY A 166 4.64 11.59 -1.92
CA GLY A 166 3.95 12.62 -2.70
C GLY A 166 3.06 13.56 -1.90
N LYS A 167 2.71 14.69 -2.54
CA LYS A 167 1.96 15.81 -1.93
C LYS A 167 0.59 15.41 -1.37
N LYS A 168 -0.06 14.41 -1.97
CA LYS A 168 -1.38 13.96 -1.53
C LYS A 168 -1.30 13.18 -0.22
N ALA A 169 -0.38 12.21 -0.13
CA ALA A 169 -0.10 11.51 1.12
C ALA A 169 0.37 12.48 2.20
N GLU A 170 1.24 13.44 1.85
CA GLU A 170 1.68 14.51 2.75
C GLU A 170 0.51 15.28 3.36
N LYS A 171 -0.41 15.79 2.51
CA LYS A 171 -1.61 16.52 2.96
C LYS A 171 -2.47 15.67 3.91
N GLN A 172 -2.62 14.38 3.58
CA GLN A 172 -3.45 13.46 4.35
C GLN A 172 -2.83 13.14 5.71
N LEU A 173 -1.54 12.82 5.78
CA LEU A 173 -0.85 12.58 7.06
C LEU A 173 -0.83 13.84 7.93
N ARG A 174 -0.67 15.03 7.33
CA ARG A 174 -0.74 16.30 8.04
C ARG A 174 -2.13 16.53 8.65
N ALA A 175 -3.20 16.26 7.91
CA ALA A 175 -4.58 16.30 8.44
C ALA A 175 -4.83 15.26 9.54
N MET A 176 -4.04 14.17 9.57
CA MET A 176 -4.08 13.18 10.64
C MET A 176 -3.27 13.59 11.89
N ASN A 177 -2.50 14.67 11.84
CA ASN A 177 -1.58 15.12 12.88
C ASN A 177 -0.58 14.03 13.29
N LEU A 178 0.03 13.41 12.28
CA LEU A 178 1.11 12.42 12.45
C LEU A 178 2.46 13.08 12.15
N ASP A 179 3.51 12.66 12.84
CA ASP A 179 4.88 13.00 12.49
C ASP A 179 5.34 12.16 11.30
N PHE A 180 5.90 12.80 10.28
CA PHE A 180 6.39 12.14 9.09
C PHE A 180 7.42 12.99 8.35
N GLU A 181 8.23 12.31 7.54
CA GLU A 181 9.04 12.92 6.48
C GLU A 181 8.33 12.75 5.13
N ALA A 182 8.70 13.53 4.11
CA ALA A 182 8.05 13.43 2.81
C ALA A 182 9.04 13.36 1.65
N VAL A 183 8.70 12.55 0.64
CA VAL A 183 9.44 12.43 -0.63
C VAL A 183 8.52 12.71 -1.81
N ARG A 184 9.10 13.13 -2.94
CA ARG A 184 8.34 13.35 -4.18
C ARG A 184 7.74 12.02 -4.68
N HIS A 185 6.54 12.05 -5.25
CA HIS A 185 5.96 10.85 -5.87
C HIS A 185 6.75 10.48 -7.16
N PRO A 186 7.00 9.18 -7.44
CA PRO A 186 7.83 8.77 -8.59
C PRO A 186 7.20 9.01 -9.97
N SER A 187 5.89 9.25 -10.05
CA SER A 187 5.18 9.54 -11.30
C SER A 187 5.58 10.89 -11.92
N PHE A 188 5.20 11.11 -13.19
CA PHE A 188 5.38 12.40 -13.90
C PHE A 188 6.83 12.94 -13.83
N GLY A 189 7.80 12.07 -14.13
CA GLY A 189 9.23 12.42 -14.09
C GLY A 189 9.83 12.56 -12.70
N GLY A 190 9.10 12.18 -11.64
CA GLY A 190 9.56 12.30 -10.25
C GLY A 190 10.49 11.20 -9.75
N LYS A 191 10.91 10.24 -10.61
CA LYS A 191 11.74 9.09 -10.22
C LYS A 191 13.03 9.50 -9.51
N THR A 192 13.79 10.44 -10.08
CA THR A 192 15.09 10.87 -9.54
C THR A 192 14.95 11.49 -8.15
N ASP A 193 14.02 12.43 -7.97
CA ASP A 193 13.80 13.09 -6.67
C ASP A 193 13.25 12.11 -5.62
N PHE A 194 12.40 11.17 -6.02
CA PHE A 194 11.91 10.11 -5.15
C PHE A 194 13.08 9.26 -4.63
N GLN A 195 13.96 8.81 -5.54
CA GLN A 195 15.14 8.02 -5.20
C GLN A 195 16.09 8.79 -4.29
N GLN A 196 16.45 10.03 -4.65
CA GLN A 196 17.35 10.86 -3.84
C GLN A 196 16.75 11.15 -2.45
N GLY A 197 15.44 11.43 -2.38
CA GLY A 197 14.74 11.64 -1.12
C GLY A 197 14.79 10.41 -0.22
N LEU A 198 14.53 9.22 -0.77
CA LEU A 198 14.62 7.98 0.01
C LEU A 198 16.05 7.65 0.43
N ILE A 199 17.06 7.80 -0.44
CA ILE A 199 18.47 7.58 -0.07
C ILE A 199 18.88 8.54 1.06
N LYS A 200 18.47 9.81 1.01
CA LYS A 200 18.77 10.77 2.07
C LYS A 200 18.17 10.37 3.42
N LEU A 201 16.97 9.81 3.42
CA LEU A 201 16.24 9.46 4.64
C LEU A 201 16.60 8.05 5.17
N LEU A 202 16.91 7.10 4.29
CA LEU A 202 17.04 5.66 4.60
C LEU A 202 18.39 5.06 4.23
N GLY A 203 19.23 5.74 3.45
CA GLY A 203 20.51 5.22 2.96
C GLY A 203 21.65 5.30 3.98
N LYS A 204 21.34 5.25 5.27
CA LYS A 204 22.33 5.23 6.36
C LYS A 204 22.75 3.80 6.69
#